data_AF-A0A832X4S6-F1
#
_entry.id   AF-A0A832X4S6-F1
#
_cell.length_a   1.000
_cell.length_b   1.000
_cell.length_c   1.000
_cell.angle_alpha   90.00
_cell.angle_beta   90.00
_cell.angle_gamma   90.00
#
_symmetry.space_group_name_H-M   'P 1'
#
loop_
_entity.id
_entity.type
_entity.pdbx_description
1 polymer ?
#
loop_
_entity_poly.entity_id
_entity_poly.type
_entity_poly.pdbx_seq_one_letter_code
_entity_poly.pdbx_strand_id
1 'polypeptide(L)'
;MKTTRQCMLTGMLVLIVACMLAAPVSADDAYLGTPPVTELSGTVNGGVDVLFCNTWKTTNPIDTDDAWANFTLEVNPANVDMQFAHLYVVVYSGNMTANYEGTETVEMYRNGGNAVTLADAQPLDLEYDPETGTAYNTTVSAPFTDLSRVTSDYVSVFDVKDYLTNQDIDVYVQTTNETGRFDGRIKEVKLVYGWNVTSGSSGDTQYWVNEGHDPMTKYIGTYTDNKTWFNGTTDPEEFTAELWVDYLASASGTYTWNGNAITPTVTQGTYAGLGYLTWTDEQQPPYVLENNVLTYDRSGSWYKIITAVFTLKETT
;
A
#
# COMPACT_ATOMS: atom_id res chain seq x y z
N MET A 1 61.21 25.07 26.53
CA MET A 1 60.60 23.83 27.07
C MET A 1 59.13 24.09 27.33
N LYS A 2 58.21 23.48 26.56
CA LYS A 2 56.79 23.50 26.90
C LYS A 2 56.59 22.63 28.14
N THR A 3 55.89 23.13 29.14
CA THR A 3 55.62 22.37 30.37
C THR A 3 54.66 21.23 30.06
N THR A 4 54.75 20.11 30.79
CA THR A 4 53.93 18.90 30.57
C THR A 4 52.42 19.20 30.48
N ARG A 5 51.95 20.24 31.19
CA ARG A 5 50.57 20.75 31.12
C ARG A 5 50.20 21.37 29.77
N GLN A 6 51.10 22.12 29.11
CA GLN A 6 50.85 22.70 27.79
C GLN A 6 50.75 21.62 26.70
N CYS A 7 51.53 20.54 26.82
CA CYS A 7 51.44 19.40 25.91
C CYS A 7 50.12 18.63 26.08
N MET A 8 49.65 18.42 27.32
CA MET A 8 48.34 17.78 27.57
C MET A 8 47.17 18.62 27.05
N LEU A 9 47.19 19.94 27.27
CA LEU A 9 46.11 20.82 26.81
C LEU A 9 46.01 20.86 25.28
N THR A 10 47.16 20.89 24.60
CA THR A 10 47.21 20.88 23.13
C THR A 10 46.76 19.52 22.59
N GLY A 11 47.13 18.42 23.25
CA GLY A 11 46.65 17.08 22.89
C GLY A 11 45.13 16.93 23.00
N MET A 12 44.52 17.42 24.09
CA MET A 12 43.06 17.40 24.25
C MET A 12 42.35 18.27 23.22
N LEU A 13 42.88 19.45 22.89
CA LEU A 13 42.27 20.33 21.89
C LEU A 13 42.28 19.69 20.49
N VAL A 14 43.37 19.02 20.12
CA VAL A 14 43.46 18.30 18.85
C VAL A 14 42.49 17.11 18.82
N LEU A 15 42.33 16.39 19.92
CA LEU A 15 41.38 15.28 20.01
C LEU A 15 39.92 15.76 19.89
N ILE A 16 39.58 16.87 20.55
CA ILE A 16 38.25 17.47 20.52
C ILE A 16 37.93 18.00 19.11
N VAL A 17 38.89 18.63 18.43
CA VAL A 17 38.73 19.05 17.03
C VAL A 17 38.62 17.83 16.09
N ALA A 18 39.36 16.76 16.33
CA ALA A 18 39.23 15.51 15.56
C ALA A 18 37.86 14.83 15.76
N CYS A 19 37.30 14.85 16.98
CA CYS A 19 35.95 14.36 17.25
C CYS A 19 34.85 15.26 16.64
N MET A 20 35.09 16.57 16.51
CA MET A 20 34.16 17.50 15.84
C MET A 20 34.24 17.47 14.31
N LEU A 21 35.33 16.91 13.74
CA LEU A 21 35.51 16.72 12.30
C LEU A 21 35.11 15.32 11.81
N ALA A 22 34.71 14.43 12.71
CA ALA A 22 34.03 13.21 12.32
C ALA A 22 32.63 13.61 11.80
N ALA A 23 32.50 13.67 10.47
CA ALA A 23 31.19 13.82 9.86
C ALA A 23 30.25 12.75 10.44
N PRO A 24 28.96 13.07 10.71
CA PRO A 24 28.01 12.05 11.11
C PRO A 24 28.00 10.99 10.02
N VAL A 25 28.48 9.79 10.34
CA VAL A 25 28.26 8.62 9.50
C VAL A 25 26.76 8.40 9.57
N SER A 26 26.06 8.71 8.48
CA SER A 26 24.65 8.33 8.36
C SER A 26 24.58 6.82 8.54
N ALA A 27 23.66 6.35 9.38
CA ALA A 27 23.33 4.94 9.38
C ALA A 27 22.71 4.62 8.02
N ASP A 28 23.09 3.49 7.43
CA ASP A 28 22.45 2.97 6.22
C ASP A 28 20.97 2.68 6.50
N ASP A 29 20.13 2.86 5.48
CA ASP A 29 18.70 2.57 5.57
C ASP A 29 18.50 1.06 5.71
N ALA A 30 17.73 0.64 6.72
CA ALA A 30 17.37 -0.75 6.91
C ALA A 30 15.89 -0.98 6.63
N TYR A 31 15.60 -2.15 6.04
CA TYR A 31 14.28 -2.60 5.64
C TYR A 31 13.71 -1.77 4.49
N LEU A 32 14.35 -1.83 3.32
CA LEU A 32 13.86 -1.15 2.13
C LEU A 32 12.60 -1.82 1.55
N GLY A 33 11.91 -1.09 0.67
CA GLY A 33 10.83 -1.61 -0.15
C GLY A 33 10.68 -0.81 -1.43
N THR A 34 9.50 -0.87 -2.04
CA THR A 34 9.22 -0.19 -3.31
C THR A 34 8.13 0.86 -3.10
N PRO A 35 8.44 2.17 -3.21
CA PRO A 35 7.46 3.24 -3.21
C PRO A 35 6.33 2.95 -4.21
N PRO A 36 5.06 3.27 -3.88
CA PRO A 36 3.99 3.10 -4.85
C PRO A 36 4.24 3.95 -6.10
N VAL A 37 4.06 3.35 -7.27
CA VAL A 37 4.15 4.01 -8.58
C VAL A 37 2.91 3.70 -9.39
N THR A 38 2.54 4.58 -10.32
CA THR A 38 1.34 4.40 -11.14
C THR A 38 1.41 3.13 -11.96
N GLU A 39 0.51 2.20 -11.67
CA GLU A 39 0.30 0.97 -12.41
C GLU A 39 -0.89 1.12 -13.37
N LEU A 40 -2.00 1.68 -12.88
CA LEU A 40 -3.17 1.98 -13.70
C LEU A 40 -3.43 3.48 -13.71
N SER A 41 -3.76 4.01 -14.89
CA SER A 41 -4.30 5.36 -15.02
C SER A 41 -5.17 5.47 -16.25
N GLY A 42 -6.09 6.43 -16.22
CA GLY A 42 -6.95 6.70 -17.35
C GLY A 42 -8.12 7.58 -16.98
N THR A 43 -9.16 7.53 -17.82
CA THR A 43 -10.37 8.31 -17.65
C THR A 43 -11.57 7.38 -17.69
N VAL A 44 -12.49 7.55 -16.76
CA VAL A 44 -13.80 6.90 -16.76
C VAL A 44 -14.90 7.95 -16.68
N ASN A 45 -16.07 7.70 -17.28
CA ASN A 45 -17.21 8.61 -17.22
C ASN A 45 -18.19 8.30 -16.06
N GLY A 46 -17.83 7.30 -15.24
CA GLY A 46 -18.48 6.93 -13.99
C GLY A 46 -17.61 7.34 -12.80
N GLY A 47 -16.99 6.37 -12.14
CA GLY A 47 -16.21 6.57 -10.93
C GLY A 47 -15.17 5.49 -10.69
N VAL A 48 -14.43 5.66 -9.60
CA VAL A 48 -13.49 4.69 -9.03
C VAL A 48 -13.78 4.59 -7.54
N ASP A 49 -13.71 3.38 -7.00
CA ASP A 49 -13.97 3.13 -5.59
C ASP A 49 -12.98 2.09 -5.03
N VAL A 50 -12.77 2.16 -3.71
CA VAL A 50 -11.85 1.31 -2.96
C VAL A 50 -12.56 0.72 -1.76
N LEU A 51 -12.73 -0.60 -1.78
CA LEU A 51 -13.35 -1.35 -0.69
C LEU A 51 -12.28 -2.05 0.13
N PHE A 52 -12.38 -1.94 1.45
CA PHE A 52 -11.43 -2.50 2.41
C PHE A 52 -12.13 -3.42 3.41
N CYS A 53 -11.51 -4.58 3.67
CA CYS A 53 -11.94 -5.52 4.70
C CYS A 53 -10.76 -5.87 5.61
N ASN A 54 -10.85 -5.51 6.90
CA ASN A 54 -9.92 -6.02 7.91
C ASN A 54 -10.29 -7.47 8.25
N THR A 55 -9.40 -8.39 7.94
CA THR A 55 -9.59 -9.84 8.15
C THR A 55 -8.82 -10.39 9.35
N TRP A 56 -8.05 -9.53 10.03
CA TRP A 56 -7.15 -9.97 11.09
C TRP A 56 -7.86 -10.70 12.23
N LYS A 57 -7.42 -11.94 12.53
CA LYS A 57 -7.84 -12.71 13.70
C LYS A 57 -6.85 -12.55 14.85
N THR A 58 -7.39 -12.41 16.07
CA THR A 58 -6.56 -12.31 17.29
C THR A 58 -5.88 -13.63 17.65
N THR A 59 -6.44 -14.76 17.22
CA THR A 59 -5.86 -16.08 17.42
C THR A 59 -4.88 -16.39 16.29
N ASN A 60 -3.65 -16.78 16.64
CA ASN A 60 -2.69 -17.29 15.67
C ASN A 60 -2.96 -18.80 15.44
N PRO A 61 -3.45 -19.21 14.27
CA PRO A 61 -3.61 -20.63 14.00
C PRO A 61 -2.24 -21.30 13.80
N ILE A 62 -2.16 -22.58 14.15
CA ILE A 62 -0.90 -23.34 14.04
C ILE A 62 -0.70 -23.85 12.61
N ASP A 63 -1.77 -24.34 11.98
CA ASP A 63 -1.68 -25.08 10.72
C ASP A 63 -2.28 -24.30 9.53
N THR A 64 -3.47 -23.69 9.70
CA THR A 64 -4.17 -22.97 8.63
C THR A 64 -4.94 -21.77 9.16
N ASP A 65 -4.97 -20.67 8.40
CA ASP A 65 -5.93 -19.58 8.59
C ASP A 65 -6.86 -19.45 7.39
N ASP A 66 -7.97 -18.75 7.60
CA ASP A 66 -8.93 -18.44 6.56
C ASP A 66 -9.67 -17.13 6.85
N ALA A 67 -10.12 -16.44 5.81
CA ALA A 67 -10.93 -15.24 5.98
C ALA A 67 -11.94 -15.07 4.86
N TRP A 68 -13.01 -14.36 5.18
CA TRP A 68 -13.98 -13.88 4.22
C TRP A 68 -13.94 -12.37 4.17
N ALA A 69 -13.93 -11.81 2.97
CA ALA A 69 -14.16 -10.41 2.71
C ALA A 69 -15.41 -10.27 1.85
N ASN A 70 -16.44 -9.64 2.40
CA ASN A 70 -17.70 -9.39 1.72
C ASN A 70 -17.74 -7.93 1.28
N PHE A 71 -17.95 -7.71 -0.01
CA PHE A 71 -17.97 -6.38 -0.61
C PHE A 71 -19.30 -6.16 -1.33
N THR A 72 -19.83 -4.95 -1.18
CA THR A 72 -20.95 -4.43 -1.98
C THR A 72 -20.43 -3.25 -2.78
N LEU A 73 -20.35 -3.41 -4.09
CA LEU A 73 -19.90 -2.37 -5.01
C LEU A 73 -20.94 -1.25 -5.09
N GLU A 74 -20.49 -0.01 -5.33
CA GLU A 74 -21.37 1.14 -5.54
C GLU A 74 -22.32 0.91 -6.72
N VAL A 75 -21.81 0.23 -7.75
CA VAL A 75 -22.54 -0.12 -8.97
C VAL A 75 -22.72 -1.62 -9.10
N ASN A 76 -23.77 -2.00 -9.83
CA ASN A 76 -23.91 -3.38 -10.27
C ASN A 76 -23.13 -3.57 -11.59
N PRO A 77 -22.07 -4.41 -11.63
CA PRO A 77 -21.26 -4.65 -12.81
C PRO A 77 -22.05 -5.13 -14.03
N ALA A 78 -23.24 -5.71 -13.85
CA ALA A 78 -24.12 -6.09 -14.96
C ALA A 78 -24.72 -4.90 -15.73
N ASN A 79 -24.66 -3.69 -15.17
CA ASN A 79 -25.32 -2.47 -15.72
C ASN A 79 -24.34 -1.37 -16.13
N VAL A 80 -23.04 -1.57 -15.90
CA VAL A 80 -21.95 -0.63 -16.20
C VAL A 80 -20.87 -1.33 -17.01
N ASP A 81 -19.96 -0.57 -17.58
CA ASP A 81 -18.79 -1.11 -18.26
C ASP A 81 -17.56 -0.98 -17.34
N MET A 82 -17.15 -2.10 -16.73
CA MET A 82 -16.00 -2.15 -15.83
C MET A 82 -14.72 -1.92 -16.62
N GLN A 83 -13.93 -0.92 -16.24
CA GLN A 83 -12.68 -0.57 -16.94
C GLN A 83 -11.48 -1.30 -16.37
N PHE A 84 -11.44 -1.46 -15.05
CA PHE A 84 -10.42 -2.22 -14.34
C PHE A 84 -10.96 -2.67 -12.97
N ALA A 85 -10.35 -3.72 -12.41
CA ALA A 85 -10.51 -4.06 -11.00
C ALA A 85 -9.33 -4.89 -10.50
N HIS A 86 -8.64 -4.41 -9.47
CA HIS A 86 -7.55 -5.11 -8.80
C HIS A 86 -7.98 -5.52 -7.39
N LEU A 87 -7.81 -6.80 -7.08
CA LEU A 87 -7.99 -7.36 -5.75
C LEU A 87 -6.62 -7.56 -5.09
N TYR A 88 -6.49 -7.13 -3.84
CA TYR A 88 -5.27 -7.23 -3.06
C TYR A 88 -5.53 -8.09 -1.83
N VAL A 89 -4.62 -9.01 -1.53
CA VAL A 89 -4.64 -9.85 -0.33
C VAL A 89 -3.32 -9.72 0.39
N VAL A 90 -3.37 -9.50 1.71
CA VAL A 90 -2.18 -9.31 2.53
C VAL A 90 -2.06 -10.40 3.57
N VAL A 91 -0.98 -11.18 3.48
CA VAL A 91 -0.69 -12.30 4.39
C VAL A 91 0.54 -12.01 5.23
N TYR A 92 0.41 -12.20 6.55
CA TYR A 92 1.51 -12.04 7.50
C TYR A 92 2.28 -13.35 7.68
N SER A 93 3.58 -13.32 7.38
CA SER A 93 4.47 -14.48 7.48
C SER A 93 4.95 -14.81 8.90
N GLY A 94 4.86 -13.86 9.84
CA GLY A 94 5.35 -14.05 11.21
C GLY A 94 6.78 -13.59 11.47
N ASN A 95 7.55 -13.25 10.43
CA ASN A 95 8.94 -12.79 10.60
C ASN A 95 9.40 -11.81 9.53
N MET A 96 10.19 -10.82 9.94
CA MET A 96 10.63 -9.75 9.07
C MET A 96 11.73 -10.13 8.09
N THR A 97 12.51 -11.18 8.36
CA THR A 97 13.67 -11.53 7.52
C THR A 97 13.81 -13.03 7.29
N ALA A 98 13.40 -13.86 8.26
CA ALA A 98 13.41 -15.30 8.08
C ALA A 98 12.32 -15.70 7.07
N ASN A 99 12.68 -16.57 6.13
CA ASN A 99 11.69 -17.13 5.22
C ASN A 99 10.88 -18.22 5.93
N TYR A 100 9.69 -17.85 6.39
CA TYR A 100 8.70 -18.81 6.87
C TYR A 100 7.70 -19.00 5.75
N GLU A 101 7.68 -20.21 5.19
CA GLU A 101 6.95 -20.51 3.97
C GLU A 101 5.58 -21.09 4.30
N GLY A 102 4.63 -20.76 3.44
CA GLY A 102 3.27 -21.28 3.44
C GLY A 102 2.69 -21.25 2.05
N THR A 103 1.38 -21.49 1.95
CA THR A 103 0.64 -21.35 0.70
C THR A 103 -0.57 -20.46 0.90
N GLU A 104 -1.07 -19.88 -0.20
CA GLU A 104 -2.30 -19.09 -0.26
C GLU A 104 -3.24 -19.64 -1.34
N THR A 105 -4.50 -19.82 -0.96
CA THR A 105 -5.61 -20.06 -1.88
C THR A 105 -6.56 -18.87 -1.81
N VAL A 106 -6.92 -18.32 -2.97
CA VAL A 106 -7.87 -17.20 -3.08
C VAL A 106 -8.99 -17.59 -4.03
N GLU A 107 -10.21 -17.45 -3.56
CA GLU A 107 -11.42 -17.75 -4.33
C GLU A 107 -12.39 -16.56 -4.28
N MET A 108 -12.97 -16.22 -5.43
CA MET A 108 -14.00 -15.19 -5.53
C MET A 108 -15.37 -15.82 -5.83
N TYR A 109 -16.35 -15.53 -4.99
CA TYR A 109 -17.72 -16.01 -5.08
C TYR A 109 -18.66 -14.90 -5.55
N ARG A 110 -19.65 -15.30 -6.34
CA ARG A 110 -20.66 -14.41 -6.92
C ARG A 110 -21.96 -14.52 -6.11
N ASN A 111 -21.98 -14.00 -4.87
CA ASN A 111 -23.13 -14.03 -3.95
C ASN A 111 -23.81 -15.41 -3.88
N GLY A 112 -23.10 -16.40 -3.33
CA GLY A 112 -23.59 -17.79 -3.22
C GLY A 112 -23.55 -18.62 -4.52
N GLY A 113 -23.01 -18.08 -5.61
CA GLY A 113 -22.68 -18.82 -6.83
C GLY A 113 -21.40 -19.67 -6.75
N ASN A 114 -21.00 -20.25 -7.87
CA ASN A 114 -19.73 -20.99 -7.96
C ASN A 114 -18.53 -20.06 -7.74
N ALA A 115 -17.52 -20.55 -7.03
CA ALA A 115 -16.24 -19.88 -6.88
C ALA A 115 -15.46 -19.83 -8.19
N VAL A 116 -14.73 -18.74 -8.38
CA VAL A 116 -13.60 -18.65 -9.30
C VAL A 116 -12.33 -18.70 -8.46
N THR A 117 -11.48 -19.69 -8.69
CA THR A 117 -10.17 -19.78 -8.06
C THR A 117 -9.20 -18.82 -8.73
N LEU A 118 -8.69 -17.84 -7.96
CA LEU A 118 -7.72 -16.84 -8.40
C LEU A 118 -6.27 -17.29 -8.11
N ALA A 119 -6.08 -17.99 -6.99
CA ALA A 119 -4.86 -18.70 -6.63
C ALA A 119 -5.22 -20.03 -5.97
N ASP A 120 -4.47 -21.08 -6.29
CA ASP A 120 -4.64 -22.43 -5.71
C ASP A 120 -3.32 -22.89 -5.09
N ALA A 121 -3.28 -22.95 -3.76
CA ALA A 121 -2.11 -23.33 -2.97
C ALA A 121 -0.82 -22.64 -3.43
N GLN A 122 -0.89 -21.34 -3.75
CA GLN A 122 0.21 -20.63 -4.33
C GLN A 122 1.29 -20.37 -3.28
N PRO A 123 2.58 -20.71 -3.53
CA PRO A 123 3.62 -20.56 -2.53
C PRO A 123 3.85 -19.11 -2.11
N LEU A 124 3.98 -18.94 -0.80
CA LEU A 124 4.42 -17.71 -0.15
C LEU A 124 5.82 -17.93 0.43
N ASP A 125 6.83 -17.92 -0.45
CA ASP A 125 8.20 -18.36 -0.16
C ASP A 125 9.29 -17.35 -0.59
N LEU A 126 8.93 -16.08 -0.79
CA LEU A 126 9.87 -15.05 -1.21
C LEU A 126 10.85 -14.70 -0.09
N GLU A 127 12.16 -14.77 -0.36
CA GLU A 127 13.19 -14.32 0.58
C GLU A 127 13.29 -12.79 0.60
N TYR A 128 13.15 -12.16 1.79
CA TYR A 128 13.29 -10.72 1.94
C TYR A 128 14.68 -10.34 2.50
N ASP A 129 15.38 -9.46 1.81
CA ASP A 129 16.63 -8.87 2.26
C ASP A 129 16.41 -7.38 2.62
N PRO A 130 16.64 -6.97 3.88
CA PRO A 130 16.50 -5.58 4.31
C PRO A 130 17.35 -4.56 3.54
N GLU A 131 18.47 -4.99 2.94
CA GLU A 131 19.40 -4.13 2.20
C GLU A 131 19.01 -3.97 0.72
N THR A 132 18.34 -4.94 0.13
CA THR A 132 17.87 -4.86 -1.28
C THR A 132 16.39 -4.50 -1.39
N GLY A 133 15.61 -4.77 -0.35
CA GLY A 133 14.20 -4.41 -0.27
C GLY A 133 13.26 -5.47 -0.84
N THR A 134 12.26 -5.03 -1.59
CA THR A 134 11.13 -5.86 -2.02
C THR A 134 11.57 -7.09 -2.81
N ALA A 135 11.07 -8.25 -2.41
CA ALA A 135 11.16 -9.47 -3.18
C ALA A 135 9.88 -9.63 -4.02
N TYR A 136 10.02 -10.05 -5.27
CA TYR A 136 8.90 -10.23 -6.21
C TYR A 136 8.91 -11.64 -6.80
N ASN A 137 7.72 -12.20 -7.02
CA ASN A 137 7.54 -13.41 -7.82
C ASN A 137 7.31 -13.03 -9.28
N THR A 138 8.30 -13.26 -10.14
CA THR A 138 8.19 -12.94 -11.58
C THR A 138 7.53 -14.03 -12.41
N THR A 139 6.90 -15.03 -11.79
CA THR A 139 6.36 -16.22 -12.46
C THR A 139 4.85 -16.38 -12.34
N VAL A 140 4.18 -15.52 -11.56
CA VAL A 140 2.72 -15.48 -11.52
C VAL A 140 2.14 -15.08 -12.87
N SER A 141 0.90 -15.48 -13.13
CA SER A 141 0.19 -15.20 -14.38
C SER A 141 -1.29 -14.94 -14.13
N ALA A 142 -1.89 -14.14 -15.00
CA ALA A 142 -3.28 -13.73 -14.90
C ALA A 142 -4.22 -14.92 -14.55
N PRO A 143 -5.15 -14.74 -13.59
CA PRO A 143 -5.50 -13.45 -12.98
C PRO A 143 -4.56 -12.98 -11.87
N PHE A 144 -3.60 -13.78 -11.42
CA PHE A 144 -2.58 -13.39 -10.43
C PHE A 144 -1.47 -12.58 -11.11
N THR A 145 -1.44 -11.28 -10.87
CA THR A 145 -0.57 -10.34 -11.60
C THR A 145 0.74 -10.03 -10.90
N ASP A 146 0.73 -9.93 -9.57
CA ASP A 146 1.95 -9.65 -8.81
C ASP A 146 1.91 -10.26 -7.40
N LEU A 147 3.05 -10.79 -6.95
CA LEU A 147 3.25 -11.22 -5.57
C LEU A 147 4.56 -10.62 -5.07
N SER A 148 4.45 -9.82 -4.01
CA SER A 148 5.62 -9.21 -3.37
C SER A 148 5.72 -9.57 -1.89
N ARG A 149 6.94 -9.48 -1.35
CA ARG A 149 7.19 -9.53 0.09
C ARG A 149 8.07 -8.36 0.51
N VAL A 150 7.62 -7.66 1.55
CA VAL A 150 8.45 -6.72 2.29
C VAL A 150 8.34 -6.98 3.77
N THR A 151 9.49 -7.20 4.38
CA THR A 151 9.62 -7.65 5.77
C THR A 151 8.77 -8.90 6.02
N SER A 152 7.74 -8.80 6.85
CA SER A 152 6.86 -9.89 7.23
C SER A 152 5.58 -10.02 6.41
N ASP A 153 5.30 -9.11 5.48
CA ASP A 153 4.01 -9.10 4.78
C ASP A 153 4.20 -9.49 3.33
N TYR A 154 3.34 -10.38 2.86
CA TYR A 154 3.11 -10.67 1.45
C TYR A 154 1.95 -9.82 0.93
N VAL A 155 2.03 -9.37 -0.30
CA VAL A 155 0.94 -8.70 -1.03
C VAL A 155 0.73 -9.45 -2.34
N SER A 156 -0.43 -10.07 -2.47
CA SER A 156 -0.90 -10.72 -3.70
C SER A 156 -1.86 -9.78 -4.42
N VAL A 157 -1.64 -9.54 -5.71
CA VAL A 157 -2.47 -8.69 -6.59
C VAL A 157 -3.11 -9.54 -7.68
N PHE A 158 -4.40 -9.35 -7.90
CA PHE A 158 -5.17 -10.06 -8.92
C PHE A 158 -5.94 -9.08 -9.82
N ASP A 159 -5.84 -9.22 -11.14
CA ASP A 159 -6.78 -8.59 -12.08
C ASP A 159 -8.08 -9.40 -12.10
N VAL A 160 -9.14 -8.80 -11.55
CA VAL A 160 -10.43 -9.45 -11.34
C VAL A 160 -11.57 -8.82 -12.13
N LYS A 161 -11.28 -7.87 -13.01
CA LYS A 161 -12.29 -7.12 -13.77
C LYS A 161 -13.34 -8.02 -14.43
N ASP A 162 -12.88 -9.07 -15.10
CA ASP A 162 -13.75 -9.99 -15.85
C ASP A 162 -14.54 -10.97 -14.96
N TYR A 163 -14.26 -11.00 -13.65
CA TYR A 163 -15.00 -11.83 -12.68
C TYR A 163 -16.07 -11.07 -11.91
N LEU A 164 -16.05 -9.73 -11.95
CA LEU A 164 -17.06 -8.87 -11.36
C LEU A 164 -18.34 -8.89 -12.20
N THR A 165 -19.29 -9.74 -11.83
CA THR A 165 -20.59 -9.85 -12.53
C THR A 165 -21.78 -9.41 -11.67
N ASN A 166 -21.58 -9.26 -10.36
CA ASN A 166 -22.62 -8.95 -9.38
C ASN A 166 -22.16 -7.79 -8.49
N GLN A 167 -23.13 -7.05 -7.95
CA GLN A 167 -22.86 -5.95 -7.01
C GLN A 167 -22.27 -6.45 -5.69
N ASP A 168 -22.77 -7.59 -5.19
CA ASP A 168 -22.21 -8.24 -4.01
C ASP A 168 -21.23 -9.33 -4.44
N ILE A 169 -20.02 -9.26 -3.89
CA ILE A 169 -18.97 -10.26 -4.09
C ILE A 169 -18.43 -10.72 -2.74
N ASP A 170 -18.08 -12.00 -2.66
CA ASP A 170 -17.42 -12.56 -1.48
C ASP A 170 -16.07 -13.11 -1.89
N VAL A 171 -15.01 -12.80 -1.15
CA VAL A 171 -13.67 -13.33 -1.38
C VAL A 171 -13.31 -14.21 -0.20
N TYR A 172 -12.98 -15.45 -0.49
CA TYR A 172 -12.41 -16.39 0.47
C TYR A 172 -10.91 -16.46 0.27
N VAL A 173 -10.18 -16.37 1.38
CA VAL A 173 -8.74 -16.56 1.42
C VAL A 173 -8.44 -17.65 2.44
N GLN A 174 -7.54 -18.56 2.09
CA GLN A 174 -7.01 -19.57 2.99
C GLN A 174 -5.49 -19.58 2.91
N THR A 175 -4.83 -19.76 4.05
CA THR A 175 -3.39 -19.97 4.11
C THR A 175 -3.05 -21.27 4.83
N THR A 176 -1.96 -21.91 4.43
CA THR A 176 -1.43 -23.12 5.09
C THR A 176 0.02 -22.92 5.50
N ASN A 177 0.37 -23.43 6.68
CA ASN A 177 1.72 -23.40 7.24
C ASN A 177 2.53 -24.63 6.78
N GLU A 178 3.54 -24.43 5.94
CA GLU A 178 4.39 -25.52 5.43
C GLU A 178 5.64 -25.74 6.31
N THR A 179 6.10 -24.71 7.01
CA THR A 179 7.36 -24.76 7.80
C THR A 179 7.15 -25.00 9.29
N GLY A 180 5.90 -25.00 9.76
CA GLY A 180 5.54 -25.00 11.19
C GLY A 180 5.88 -23.69 11.91
N ARG A 181 6.23 -22.63 11.17
CA ARG A 181 6.62 -21.31 11.69
C ARG A 181 5.93 -20.15 10.98
N PHE A 182 5.33 -20.41 9.83
CA PHE A 182 4.55 -19.42 9.10
C PHE A 182 3.31 -19.08 9.91
N ASP A 183 3.05 -17.79 10.09
CA ASP A 183 1.90 -17.30 10.88
C ASP A 183 0.61 -17.36 10.06
N GLY A 184 0.68 -16.99 8.78
CA GLY A 184 -0.40 -17.17 7.81
C GLY A 184 -1.63 -16.28 7.99
N ARG A 185 -1.72 -15.49 9.07
CA ARG A 185 -2.88 -14.63 9.27
C ARG A 185 -3.02 -13.59 8.17
N ILE A 186 -4.25 -13.42 7.71
CA ILE A 186 -4.60 -12.47 6.65
C ILE A 186 -4.93 -11.12 7.31
N LYS A 187 -4.19 -10.07 6.94
CA LYS A 187 -4.38 -8.72 7.51
C LYS A 187 -5.56 -8.00 6.90
N GLU A 188 -5.64 -8.04 5.58
CA GLU A 188 -6.69 -7.37 4.81
C GLU A 188 -6.95 -8.07 3.49
N VAL A 189 -8.13 -7.80 2.97
CA VAL A 189 -8.48 -7.95 1.55
C VAL A 189 -9.04 -6.62 1.09
N LYS A 190 -8.64 -6.16 -0.10
CA LYS A 190 -9.05 -4.86 -0.65
C LYS A 190 -9.37 -4.99 -2.14
N LEU A 191 -10.38 -4.26 -2.60
CA LEU A 191 -10.73 -4.17 -4.02
C LEU A 191 -10.65 -2.71 -4.47
N VAL A 192 -9.92 -2.44 -5.55
CA VAL A 192 -9.91 -1.15 -6.25
C VAL A 192 -10.53 -1.38 -7.63
N TYR A 193 -11.54 -0.60 -8.02
CA TYR A 193 -12.21 -0.78 -9.31
C TYR A 193 -12.70 0.54 -9.89
N GLY A 194 -12.81 0.60 -11.21
CA GLY A 194 -13.33 1.76 -11.93
C GLY A 194 -14.28 1.36 -13.05
N TRP A 195 -15.28 2.19 -13.32
CA TRP A 195 -16.35 1.88 -14.26
C TRP A 195 -16.80 3.08 -15.09
N ASN A 196 -17.29 2.78 -16.29
CA ASN A 196 -18.06 3.69 -17.11
C ASN A 196 -19.56 3.44 -16.93
N VAL A 197 -20.34 4.51 -16.79
CA VAL A 197 -21.80 4.43 -16.81
C VAL A 197 -22.31 4.41 -18.24
N THR A 198 -23.38 3.65 -18.47
CA THR A 198 -24.03 3.53 -19.80
C THR A 198 -25.05 4.65 -20.07
N SER A 199 -25.48 5.37 -19.02
CA SER A 199 -26.36 6.54 -19.11
C SER A 199 -26.19 7.43 -17.90
N GLY A 200 -26.50 8.73 -18.04
CA GLY A 200 -26.52 9.66 -16.90
C GLY A 200 -25.13 10.04 -16.36
N SER A 201 -24.08 9.98 -17.20
CA SER A 201 -22.76 10.48 -16.80
C SER A 201 -22.83 11.94 -16.37
N SER A 202 -22.07 12.25 -15.33
CA SER A 202 -21.93 13.60 -14.77
C SER A 202 -20.54 14.20 -15.07
N GLY A 203 -19.86 13.67 -16.10
CA GLY A 203 -18.53 14.09 -16.51
C GLY A 203 -17.49 12.97 -16.42
N ASP A 204 -16.27 13.33 -16.78
CA ASP A 204 -15.12 12.44 -16.81
C ASP A 204 -14.33 12.53 -15.49
N THR A 205 -13.94 11.37 -14.98
CA THR A 205 -13.11 11.18 -13.80
C THR A 205 -11.78 10.59 -14.26
N GLN A 206 -10.71 11.37 -14.11
CA GLN A 206 -9.35 10.87 -14.27
C GLN A 206 -8.96 10.09 -13.01
N TYR A 207 -8.19 9.03 -13.17
CA TYR A 207 -7.74 8.21 -12.05
C TYR A 207 -6.30 7.75 -12.19
N TRP A 208 -5.70 7.47 -11.04
CA TRP A 208 -4.39 6.87 -10.88
C TRP A 208 -4.44 5.87 -9.75
N VAL A 209 -4.03 4.62 -10.01
CA VAL A 209 -3.82 3.57 -9.03
C VAL A 209 -2.32 3.35 -8.94
N ASN A 210 -1.74 3.79 -7.84
CA ASN A 210 -0.33 3.59 -7.57
C ASN A 210 -0.14 2.36 -6.67
N GLU A 211 0.72 1.45 -7.09
CA GLU A 211 1.00 0.18 -6.40
C GLU A 211 2.47 0.07 -6.02
N GLY A 212 2.73 -0.52 -4.87
CA GLY A 212 4.06 -0.76 -4.34
C GLY A 212 3.98 -1.59 -3.06
N HIS A 213 5.05 -1.52 -2.26
CA HIS A 213 5.11 -2.13 -0.95
C HIS A 213 6.22 -1.43 -0.16
N ASP A 214 5.94 -0.22 0.32
CA ASP A 214 7.00 0.65 0.86
C ASP A 214 6.94 0.77 2.39
N PRO A 215 7.99 0.33 3.12
CA PRO A 215 8.05 0.41 4.56
C PRO A 215 8.66 1.72 5.06
N MET A 216 7.92 2.41 5.92
CA MET A 216 8.41 3.49 6.77
C MET A 216 8.67 2.98 8.18
N THR A 217 9.95 2.85 8.53
CA THR A 217 10.41 2.21 9.77
C THR A 217 11.19 3.19 10.64
N LYS A 218 11.36 2.84 11.92
CA LYS A 218 12.23 3.61 12.83
C LYS A 218 13.73 3.46 12.55
N TYR A 219 14.12 2.58 11.65
CA TYR A 219 15.51 2.30 11.26
C TYR A 219 15.91 2.95 9.94
N ILE A 220 15.08 3.87 9.46
CA ILE A 220 15.37 4.69 8.30
C ILE A 220 16.34 5.81 8.69
N GLY A 221 17.45 5.89 7.99
CA GLY A 221 18.46 6.93 8.09
C GLY A 221 18.19 8.08 7.11
N THR A 222 18.53 7.88 5.83
CA THR A 222 18.48 8.90 4.76
C THR A 222 17.38 8.68 3.73
N TYR A 223 16.54 7.66 3.88
CA TYR A 223 15.50 7.34 2.91
C TYR A 223 14.57 8.54 2.64
N THR A 224 14.44 8.89 1.35
CA THR A 224 13.60 10.02 0.90
C THR A 224 12.52 9.60 -0.10
N ASP A 225 12.34 8.29 -0.29
CA ASP A 225 11.44 7.74 -1.30
C ASP A 225 10.05 7.45 -0.74
N ASN A 226 9.75 7.97 0.46
CA ASN A 226 8.49 7.93 1.18
C ASN A 226 7.37 8.78 0.53
N LYS A 227 7.26 8.68 -0.78
CA LYS A 227 6.38 9.50 -1.61
C LYS A 227 5.95 8.73 -2.85
N THR A 228 4.78 9.09 -3.34
CA THR A 228 4.22 8.60 -4.59
C THR A 228 3.67 9.75 -5.42
N TRP A 229 3.78 9.64 -6.74
CA TRP A 229 3.46 10.70 -7.68
C TRP A 229 2.19 10.37 -8.47
N PHE A 230 1.32 11.37 -8.62
CA PHE A 230 0.16 11.36 -9.49
C PHE A 230 0.40 12.42 -10.57
N ASN A 231 1.04 11.99 -11.66
CA ASN A 231 1.54 12.87 -12.72
C ASN A 231 0.59 12.92 -13.92
N GLY A 232 0.69 14.01 -14.68
CA GLY A 232 -0.11 14.20 -15.87
C GLY A 232 -1.58 14.47 -15.56
N THR A 233 -1.86 15.07 -14.40
CA THR A 233 -3.21 15.55 -14.09
C THR A 233 -3.49 16.81 -14.88
N THR A 234 -4.76 17.21 -14.94
CA THR A 234 -5.12 18.57 -15.30
C THR A 234 -4.93 19.49 -14.10
N ASP A 235 -4.83 20.81 -14.34
CA ASP A 235 -4.87 21.87 -13.33
C ASP A 235 -6.26 22.55 -13.42
N PRO A 236 -7.32 21.90 -12.89
CA PRO A 236 -8.69 22.33 -13.14
C PRO A 236 -9.10 23.50 -12.25
N GLU A 237 -9.79 24.48 -12.84
CA GLU A 237 -10.35 25.62 -12.08
C GLU A 237 -11.38 25.17 -11.04
N GLU A 238 -12.26 24.22 -11.39
CA GLU A 238 -13.25 23.65 -10.48
C GLU A 238 -13.21 22.12 -10.55
N PHE A 239 -13.10 21.46 -9.40
CA PHE A 239 -12.96 20.01 -9.33
C PHE A 239 -13.49 19.40 -8.04
N THR A 240 -13.71 18.09 -8.09
CA THR A 240 -13.76 17.19 -6.92
C THR A 240 -12.63 16.19 -7.04
N ALA A 241 -11.92 15.98 -5.94
CA ALA A 241 -10.82 15.04 -5.88
C ALA A 241 -11.00 14.09 -4.69
N GLU A 242 -10.54 12.86 -4.88
CA GLU A 242 -10.55 11.84 -3.83
C GLU A 242 -9.21 11.14 -3.77
N LEU A 243 -8.79 10.80 -2.56
CA LEU A 243 -7.55 10.10 -2.28
C LEU A 243 -7.82 8.97 -1.29
N TRP A 244 -7.46 7.76 -1.70
CA TRP A 244 -7.37 6.60 -0.81
C TRP A 244 -5.91 6.26 -0.55
N VAL A 245 -5.58 5.98 0.70
CA VAL A 245 -4.24 5.57 1.12
C VAL A 245 -4.35 4.29 1.92
N ASP A 246 -3.88 3.20 1.34
CA ASP A 246 -3.91 1.88 1.96
C ASP A 246 -2.59 1.57 2.65
N TYR A 247 -2.67 1.16 3.91
CA TYR A 247 -1.49 1.01 4.75
C TYR A 247 -1.53 -0.20 5.69
N LEU A 248 -0.34 -0.76 5.93
CA LEU A 248 -0.13 -1.83 6.90
C LEU A 248 0.51 -1.27 8.18
N ALA A 249 -0.35 -0.93 9.15
CA ALA A 249 0.07 -0.49 10.47
C ALA A 249 -1.06 -0.61 11.50
N SER A 250 -0.71 -0.54 12.79
CA SER A 250 -1.70 -0.44 13.87
C SER A 250 -2.30 0.96 14.04
N ALA A 251 -1.78 1.94 13.29
CA ALA A 251 -2.29 3.31 13.26
C ALA A 251 -1.91 3.95 11.92
N SER A 252 -2.78 4.82 11.41
CA SER A 252 -2.51 5.64 10.24
C SER A 252 -1.23 6.48 10.37
N GLY A 253 -0.62 6.77 9.22
CA GLY A 253 0.57 7.60 9.12
C GLY A 253 0.25 9.09 9.19
N THR A 254 1.24 9.89 8.86
CA THR A 254 1.10 11.31 8.57
C THR A 254 1.32 11.53 7.09
N TYR A 255 0.61 12.48 6.50
CA TYR A 255 0.60 12.67 5.06
C TYR A 255 0.71 14.14 4.69
N THR A 256 1.37 14.40 3.56
CA THR A 256 1.29 15.70 2.90
C THR A 256 0.95 15.53 1.42
N TRP A 257 0.08 16.40 0.91
CA TRP A 257 -0.21 16.56 -0.51
C TRP A 257 0.46 17.83 -1.01
N ASN A 258 1.39 17.70 -1.97
CA ASN A 258 2.15 18.84 -2.49
C ASN A 258 2.81 19.69 -1.39
N GLY A 259 3.26 19.04 -0.31
CA GLY A 259 3.86 19.69 0.86
C GLY A 259 2.87 20.25 1.90
N ASN A 260 1.56 20.20 1.64
CA ASN A 260 0.53 20.61 2.59
C ASN A 260 0.06 19.42 3.41
N ALA A 261 0.00 19.56 4.74
CA ALA A 261 -0.49 18.50 5.60
C ALA A 261 -1.95 18.16 5.26
N ILE A 262 -2.24 16.87 5.12
CA ILE A 262 -3.59 16.35 4.93
C ILE A 262 -3.88 15.30 6.01
N THR A 263 -5.16 15.17 6.38
CA THR A 263 -5.61 14.20 7.38
C THR A 263 -6.80 13.42 6.83
N PRO A 264 -6.56 12.23 6.25
CA PRO A 264 -7.64 11.36 5.81
C PRO A 264 -8.52 10.92 6.99
N THR A 265 -9.80 10.68 6.71
CA THR A 265 -10.62 9.82 7.57
C THR A 265 -10.16 8.39 7.43
N VAL A 266 -10.19 7.59 8.52
CA VAL A 266 -9.55 6.27 8.51
C VAL A 266 -10.52 5.17 8.91
N THR A 267 -10.58 4.13 8.08
CA THR A 267 -11.11 2.82 8.46
C THR A 267 -9.96 1.98 8.96
N GLN A 268 -9.86 1.80 10.28
CA GLN A 268 -8.70 1.17 10.93
C GLN A 268 -9.00 -0.28 11.35
N GLY A 269 -8.20 -1.21 10.84
CA GLY A 269 -8.09 -2.59 11.31
C GLY A 269 -7.02 -2.75 12.41
N THR A 270 -6.63 -3.97 12.74
CA THR A 270 -5.61 -4.18 13.81
C THR A 270 -4.18 -3.88 13.32
N TYR A 271 -3.88 -4.24 12.06
CA TYR A 271 -2.55 -4.11 11.46
C TYR A 271 -2.60 -3.63 10.00
N ALA A 272 -3.73 -3.06 9.62
CA ALA A 272 -4.06 -2.61 8.28
C ALA A 272 -5.13 -1.51 8.37
N GLY A 273 -5.22 -0.62 7.39
CA GLY A 273 -6.26 0.40 7.35
C GLY A 273 -6.26 1.18 6.04
N LEU A 274 -7.43 1.78 5.76
CA LEU A 274 -7.66 2.60 4.59
C LEU A 274 -7.94 4.04 5.02
N GLY A 275 -7.07 4.96 4.63
CA GLY A 275 -7.32 6.40 4.68
C GLY A 275 -8.14 6.83 3.47
N TYR A 276 -9.12 7.69 3.67
CA TYR A 276 -9.92 8.32 2.62
C TYR A 276 -10.07 9.81 2.86
N LEU A 277 -9.80 10.59 1.83
CA LEU A 277 -9.96 12.04 1.81
C LEU A 277 -10.68 12.45 0.55
N THR A 278 -11.62 13.39 0.66
CA THR A 278 -12.24 14.08 -0.48
C THR A 278 -12.16 15.58 -0.26
N TRP A 279 -11.97 16.34 -1.34
CA TRP A 279 -11.92 17.80 -1.30
C TRP A 279 -12.35 18.41 -2.65
N THR A 280 -12.68 19.69 -2.62
CA THR A 280 -13.18 20.47 -3.76
C THR A 280 -12.54 21.85 -3.78
N ASP A 281 -12.25 22.38 -4.96
CA ASP A 281 -11.97 23.81 -5.26
C ASP A 281 -10.74 24.48 -4.58
N GLU A 282 -10.04 25.30 -5.37
CA GLU A 282 -8.67 25.81 -5.29
C GLU A 282 -8.36 26.83 -4.18
N GLN A 283 -9.35 27.33 -3.46
CA GLN A 283 -9.12 28.50 -2.60
C GLN A 283 -8.37 28.17 -1.31
N GLN A 284 -8.20 26.88 -0.97
CA GLN A 284 -7.40 26.40 0.15
C GLN A 284 -6.75 25.05 -0.20
N PRO A 285 -5.54 24.75 0.31
CA PRO A 285 -4.93 23.44 0.14
C PRO A 285 -5.82 22.32 0.74
N PRO A 286 -5.77 21.09 0.18
CA PRO A 286 -4.81 20.64 -0.83
C PRO A 286 -5.23 21.00 -2.27
N TYR A 287 -4.39 21.75 -2.98
CA TYR A 287 -4.57 22.06 -4.40
C TYR A 287 -4.08 20.89 -5.28
N VAL A 288 -4.59 20.82 -6.50
CA VAL A 288 -4.12 19.90 -7.55
C VAL A 288 -3.19 20.68 -8.47
N LEU A 289 -2.08 20.07 -8.87
CA LEU A 289 -1.12 20.58 -9.86
C LEU A 289 -0.95 19.54 -10.95
N GLU A 290 -0.39 19.90 -12.11
CA GLU A 290 -0.04 18.92 -13.18
C GLU A 290 0.71 17.66 -12.67
N ASN A 291 1.55 17.82 -11.65
CA ASN A 291 2.24 16.73 -10.98
C ASN A 291 2.00 16.83 -9.47
N ASN A 292 1.26 15.87 -8.92
CA ASN A 292 0.96 15.84 -7.50
C ASN A 292 1.83 14.81 -6.79
N VAL A 293 2.24 15.13 -5.56
CA VAL A 293 2.99 14.22 -4.71
C VAL A 293 2.28 14.01 -3.39
N LEU A 294 2.02 12.75 -3.08
CA LEU A 294 1.68 12.31 -1.74
C LEU A 294 2.97 11.88 -1.06
N THR A 295 3.35 12.56 0.02
CA THR A 295 4.42 12.10 0.93
C THR A 295 3.77 11.50 2.17
N TYR A 296 4.34 10.42 2.69
CA TYR A 296 3.83 9.72 3.87
C TYR A 296 4.96 9.45 4.87
N ASP A 297 4.63 9.42 6.15
CA ASP A 297 5.54 9.04 7.21
C ASP A 297 4.81 8.26 8.31
N ARG A 298 5.57 7.51 9.10
CA ARG A 298 5.04 6.71 10.20
C ARG A 298 4.64 7.60 11.38
N SER A 299 3.50 7.29 11.97
CA SER A 299 3.14 7.77 13.32
C SER A 299 3.74 6.87 14.41
N GLY A 300 3.91 5.58 14.11
CA GLY A 300 4.42 4.54 15.01
C GLY A 300 5.85 4.10 14.67
N SER A 301 6.28 2.93 15.16
CA SER A 301 7.60 2.36 14.83
C SER A 301 7.68 1.76 13.42
N TRP A 302 6.53 1.36 12.89
CA TRP A 302 6.37 0.67 11.63
C TRP A 302 5.12 1.18 10.93
N TYR A 303 5.23 1.39 9.64
CA TYR A 303 4.17 1.77 8.73
C TYR A 303 4.55 1.24 7.35
N LYS A 304 3.60 0.81 6.54
CA LYS A 304 3.85 0.55 5.13
C LYS A 304 2.70 1.08 4.30
N ILE A 305 2.97 1.52 3.10
CA ILE A 305 1.95 1.82 2.09
C ILE A 305 2.01 0.74 1.00
N ILE A 306 0.85 0.23 0.59
CA ILE A 306 0.76 -0.74 -0.52
C ILE A 306 0.18 -0.06 -1.74
N THR A 307 -0.93 0.68 -1.56
CA THR A 307 -1.55 1.39 -2.67
C THR A 307 -1.95 2.80 -2.28
N ALA A 308 -1.90 3.71 -3.25
CA ALA A 308 -2.56 5.00 -3.17
C ALA A 308 -3.39 5.22 -4.44
N VAL A 309 -4.66 5.57 -4.28
CA VAL A 309 -5.59 5.79 -5.40
C VAL A 309 -6.01 7.24 -5.38
N PHE A 310 -5.86 7.93 -6.50
CA PHE A 310 -6.28 9.32 -6.65
C PHE A 310 -7.27 9.43 -7.80
N THR A 311 -8.35 10.19 -7.58
CA THR A 311 -9.31 10.55 -8.62
C THR A 311 -9.43 12.06 -8.72
N LEU A 312 -9.67 12.53 -9.93
CA LEU A 312 -9.89 13.93 -10.23
C LEU A 312 -11.04 14.05 -11.23
N LYS A 313 -12.09 14.76 -10.82
CA LYS A 313 -13.24 15.05 -11.67
C LYS A 313 -13.43 16.55 -11.78
N GLU A 314 -13.36 17.05 -13.01
CA GLU A 314 -13.64 18.45 -13.30
C GLU A 314 -15.15 18.72 -13.16
N THR A 315 -15.50 19.81 -12.49
CA THR A 315 -16.89 20.24 -12.33
C THR A 315 -17.10 21.53 -13.13
N THR A 316 -18.09 21.55 -14.02
CA THR A 316 -18.46 22.72 -14.84
C THR A 316 -19.76 23.37 -14.38
#